data_AF-A0A7V3ALM8-F1
#
_entry.id   AF-A0A7V3ALM8-F1
#
_cell.length_a   1.000
_cell.length_b   1.000
_cell.length_c   1.000
_cell.angle_alpha   90.00
_cell.angle_beta   90.00
_cell.angle_gamma   90.00
#
_symmetry.space_group_name_H-M   'P 1'
#
loop_
_entity.id
_entity.type
_entity.pdbx_description
1 polymer ?
#
loop_
_entity_poly.entity_id
_entity_poly.type
_entity_poly.pdbx_seq_one_letter_code
_entity_poly.pdbx_strand_id
1 'polypeptide(L)'
;MIIFSLINPHGIGGVLYPFQIFKNYGYLIVENQGVIFLQNLGFDKTLPLSHFKLVVAVLVISYILSFIFERQRFSLFYFLLVSITGFMAFFAIRHFPIFAFFALPVLAKNFNYNFFSRKITKEEMTYIFFLAGFFLFWMVFNLSLNFYQKKSLFGLGLLPGVNQSAYFLKQNKIEGPIFNNYDIGGYLIFHFFPKEKVFVDNRPEAYRVDFFEKIYKKSQSDLKSWEKLLQKYQFNIVFFSHRDYTSWGQNFLVNMIASKDFVPVFVDDYNIIFLRQNKKNDSLIKKNIKFLKKGLNW
;
A
#
# COMPACT_ATOMS: atom_id res chain seq x y z
N MET A 1 -17.39 11.48 28.26
CA MET A 1 -16.43 11.32 27.14
C MET A 1 -16.14 12.65 26.43
N ILE A 2 -17.13 13.35 25.86
CA ILE A 2 -16.91 14.61 25.10
C ILE A 2 -16.22 15.71 25.92
N ILE A 3 -16.61 15.94 27.17
CA ILE A 3 -16.00 16.96 28.05
C ILE A 3 -14.53 16.63 28.34
N PHE A 4 -14.19 15.37 28.57
CA PHE A 4 -12.80 14.94 28.76
C PHE A 4 -11.97 15.08 27.48
N SER A 5 -12.57 14.90 26.30
CA SER A 5 -11.89 15.12 25.02
C SER A 5 -11.49 16.58 24.80
N LEU A 6 -12.08 17.55 25.51
CA LEU A 6 -11.69 18.96 25.45
C LEU A 6 -10.45 19.27 26.31
N ILE A 7 -10.07 18.38 27.24
CA ILE A 7 -8.91 18.53 28.11
C ILE A 7 -7.66 18.04 27.37
N ASN A 8 -7.28 18.73 26.30
CA ASN A 8 -6.05 18.50 25.55
C ASN A 8 -5.45 19.86 25.11
N PRO A 9 -4.15 19.95 24.78
CA PRO A 9 -3.51 21.21 24.38
C PRO A 9 -4.15 21.91 23.16
N HIS A 10 -4.92 21.19 22.36
CA HIS A 10 -5.63 21.68 21.18
C HIS A 10 -7.14 21.91 21.40
N GLY A 11 -7.66 21.67 22.62
CA GLY A 11 -9.06 21.91 23.00
C GLY A 11 -10.08 21.33 22.02
N ILE A 12 -11.02 22.17 21.58
CA ILE A 12 -12.05 21.82 20.58
C ILE A 12 -11.45 21.51 19.19
N GLY A 13 -10.30 22.09 18.85
CA GLY A 13 -9.60 21.80 17.61
C GLY A 13 -9.15 20.34 17.53
N GLY A 14 -8.68 19.77 18.65
CA GLY A 14 -8.35 18.35 18.75
C GLY A 14 -9.59 17.45 18.57
N VAL A 15 -10.73 17.85 19.17
CA VAL A 15 -12.00 17.10 19.05
C VAL A 15 -12.52 17.11 17.60
N LEU A 16 -12.38 18.24 16.91
CA LEU A 16 -12.85 18.40 15.53
C LEU A 16 -11.85 17.93 14.47
N TYR A 17 -10.62 17.57 14.87
CA TYR A 17 -9.56 17.17 13.94
C TYR A 17 -9.93 16.01 13.00
N PRO A 18 -10.62 14.93 13.45
CA PRO A 18 -11.02 13.84 12.56
C PRO A 18 -11.88 14.30 11.37
N PHE A 19 -12.65 15.39 11.52
CA PHE A 19 -13.44 15.97 10.43
C PHE A 19 -12.62 16.88 9.50
N GLN A 20 -11.40 17.22 9.89
CA GLN A 20 -10.51 18.11 9.16
C GLN A 20 -9.26 17.41 8.62
N ILE A 21 -9.02 16.15 8.97
CA ILE A 21 -7.80 15.40 8.63
C ILE A 21 -7.54 15.33 7.12
N PHE A 22 -8.60 15.36 6.31
CA PHE A 22 -8.49 15.34 4.84
C PHE A 22 -8.31 16.72 4.20
N LYS A 23 -8.38 17.83 4.94
CA LYS A 23 -8.24 19.19 4.37
C LYS A 23 -6.82 19.52 3.92
N ASN A 24 -5.82 18.97 4.59
CA ASN A 24 -4.39 19.26 4.34
C ASN A 24 -3.66 18.04 3.77
N TYR A 25 -4.28 17.35 2.81
CA TYR A 25 -3.78 16.08 2.30
C TYR A 25 -2.90 16.28 1.05
N GLY A 26 -1.60 16.50 1.23
CA GLY A 26 -0.69 16.83 0.12
C GLY A 26 -0.08 15.64 -0.62
N TYR A 27 -0.39 14.40 -0.22
CA TYR A 27 0.15 13.18 -0.82
C TYR A 27 -0.98 12.18 -1.07
N LEU A 28 -1.00 11.55 -2.25
CA LEU A 28 -2.04 10.58 -2.60
C LEU A 28 -1.74 9.23 -1.94
N ILE A 29 -2.71 8.72 -1.19
CA ILE A 29 -2.64 7.40 -0.54
C ILE A 29 -3.48 6.40 -1.33
N VAL A 30 -2.89 5.25 -1.64
CA VAL A 30 -3.48 4.17 -2.46
C VAL A 30 -4.85 3.75 -1.95
N GLU A 31 -4.98 3.60 -0.64
CA GLU A 31 -6.18 3.18 0.08
C GLU A 31 -7.38 4.12 -0.12
N ASN A 32 -7.11 5.41 -0.39
CA ASN A 32 -8.12 6.42 -0.63
C ASN A 32 -8.48 6.58 -2.12
N GLN A 33 -7.85 5.83 -3.02
CA GLN A 33 -8.09 5.94 -4.47
C GLN A 33 -9.15 4.95 -4.96
N GLY A 34 -9.85 5.34 -6.02
CA GLY A 34 -10.90 4.56 -6.64
C GLY A 34 -10.39 3.44 -7.55
N VAL A 35 -11.31 2.54 -7.91
CA VAL A 35 -11.03 1.34 -8.68
C VAL A 35 -10.46 1.67 -10.06
N ILE A 36 -11.07 2.62 -10.79
CA ILE A 36 -10.61 3.01 -12.14
C ILE A 36 -9.21 3.62 -12.08
N PHE A 37 -8.96 4.51 -11.12
CA PHE A 37 -7.67 5.19 -10.97
C PHE A 37 -6.54 4.17 -10.77
N LEU A 38 -6.73 3.23 -9.84
CA LEU A 38 -5.73 2.21 -9.53
C LEU A 38 -5.56 1.19 -10.66
N GLN A 39 -6.65 0.84 -11.35
CA GLN A 39 -6.59 0.00 -12.54
C GLN A 39 -5.73 0.65 -13.64
N ASN A 40 -5.90 1.95 -13.91
CA ASN A 40 -5.11 2.68 -14.91
C ASN A 40 -3.62 2.75 -14.54
N LEU A 41 -3.29 2.66 -13.25
CA LEU A 41 -1.91 2.56 -12.75
C LEU A 41 -1.38 1.11 -12.70
N GLY A 42 -2.15 0.12 -13.15
CA GLY A 42 -1.72 -1.28 -13.22
C GLY A 42 -1.84 -2.06 -11.91
N PHE A 43 -2.56 -1.56 -10.91
CA PHE A 43 -2.75 -2.25 -9.62
C PHE A 43 -3.71 -3.46 -9.70
N ASP A 44 -4.32 -3.75 -10.86
CA ASP A 44 -5.19 -4.92 -11.05
C ASP A 44 -4.52 -6.26 -10.68
N LYS A 45 -3.18 -6.33 -10.75
CA LYS A 45 -2.40 -7.53 -10.42
C LYS A 45 -2.08 -7.65 -8.93
N THR A 46 -2.06 -6.54 -8.20
CA THR A 46 -1.63 -6.49 -6.78
C THR A 46 -2.79 -6.32 -5.82
N LEU A 47 -3.87 -5.68 -6.26
CA LEU A 47 -5.07 -5.43 -5.46
C LEU A 47 -6.25 -6.25 -5.99
N PRO A 48 -7.24 -6.60 -5.13
CA PRO A 48 -8.38 -7.42 -5.51
C PRO A 48 -9.45 -6.65 -6.32
N LEU A 49 -9.05 -5.82 -7.28
CA LEU A 49 -9.96 -4.98 -8.08
C LEU A 49 -10.90 -5.83 -8.95
N SER A 50 -10.39 -6.93 -9.50
CA SER A 50 -11.18 -7.91 -10.27
C SER A 50 -12.23 -8.61 -9.42
N HIS A 51 -11.88 -8.99 -8.18
CA HIS A 51 -12.78 -9.62 -7.23
C HIS A 51 -13.92 -8.67 -6.85
N PHE A 52 -13.61 -7.39 -6.61
CA PHE A 52 -14.64 -6.38 -6.36
C PHE A 52 -15.63 -6.28 -7.52
N LYS A 53 -15.15 -6.17 -8.77
CA LYS A 53 -16.02 -6.12 -9.97
C LYS A 53 -16.87 -7.37 -10.13
N LEU A 54 -16.31 -8.54 -9.86
CA LEU A 54 -17.03 -9.82 -9.88
C LEU A 54 -18.17 -9.82 -8.85
N VAL A 55 -17.89 -9.42 -7.60
CA VAL A 55 -18.92 -9.36 -6.55
C VAL A 55 -20.03 -8.37 -6.90
N VAL A 56 -19.67 -7.21 -7.46
CA VAL A 56 -20.66 -6.23 -7.96
C VAL A 56 -21.51 -6.83 -9.08
N ALA A 57 -20.91 -7.50 -10.06
CA ALA A 57 -21.63 -8.13 -11.16
C ALA A 57 -22.61 -9.21 -10.64
N VAL A 58 -22.15 -10.08 -9.74
CA VAL A 58 -22.98 -11.11 -9.11
C VAL A 58 -24.11 -10.49 -8.28
N LEU A 59 -23.86 -9.39 -7.57
CA LEU A 59 -24.89 -8.64 -6.85
C LEU A 59 -25.96 -8.09 -7.80
N VAL A 60 -25.56 -7.43 -8.89
CA VAL A 60 -26.49 -6.89 -9.89
C VAL A 60 -27.35 -8.00 -10.46
N ILE A 61 -26.75 -9.13 -10.86
CA ILE A 61 -27.49 -10.31 -11.34
C ILE A 61 -28.46 -10.81 -10.26
N SER A 62 -28.02 -10.94 -9.00
CA SER A 62 -28.87 -11.41 -7.91
C SER A 62 -30.11 -10.53 -7.69
N TYR A 63 -29.98 -9.21 -7.85
CA TYR A 63 -31.10 -8.28 -7.74
C TYR A 63 -32.01 -8.29 -8.96
N ILE A 64 -31.46 -8.43 -10.18
CA ILE A 64 -32.26 -8.62 -11.39
C ILE A 64 -33.11 -9.88 -11.27
N LEU A 65 -32.52 -11.00 -10.85
CA LEU A 65 -33.23 -12.26 -10.65
C LEU A 65 -34.29 -12.15 -9.55
N SER A 66 -33.95 -11.52 -8.41
CA SER A 66 -34.92 -11.25 -7.33
C SER A 66 -36.09 -10.39 -7.83
N PHE A 67 -35.84 -9.40 -8.68
CA PHE A 67 -36.87 -8.51 -9.21
C PHE A 67 -37.76 -9.18 -10.28
N ILE A 68 -37.21 -10.08 -11.10
CA ILE A 68 -37.96 -10.77 -12.15
C ILE A 68 -38.80 -11.91 -11.55
N PHE A 69 -38.18 -12.77 -10.74
CA PHE A 69 -38.81 -14.02 -10.30
C PHE A 69 -39.53 -13.90 -8.96
N GLU A 70 -39.07 -13.04 -8.05
CA GLU A 70 -39.54 -13.03 -6.66
C GLU A 70 -39.60 -11.60 -6.10
N ARG A 71 -40.38 -10.70 -6.73
CA ARG A 71 -40.48 -9.27 -6.36
C ARG A 71 -40.68 -9.01 -4.87
N GLN A 72 -41.39 -9.90 -4.16
CA GLN A 72 -41.63 -9.79 -2.72
C GLN A 72 -40.37 -9.92 -1.86
N ARG A 73 -39.30 -10.54 -2.37
CA ARG A 73 -38.00 -10.66 -1.69
C ARG A 73 -37.09 -9.47 -1.90
N PHE A 74 -37.41 -8.61 -2.88
CA PHE A 74 -36.68 -7.36 -3.08
C PHE A 74 -36.81 -6.49 -1.85
N SER A 75 -35.69 -6.27 -1.18
CA SER A 75 -35.61 -5.37 -0.04
C SER A 75 -34.86 -4.13 -0.46
N LEU A 76 -35.61 -3.03 -0.55
CA LEU A 76 -35.05 -1.72 -0.86
C LEU A 76 -33.93 -1.34 0.14
N PHE A 77 -34.11 -1.68 1.41
CA PHE A 77 -33.10 -1.44 2.45
C PHE A 77 -31.76 -2.12 2.12
N TYR A 78 -31.77 -3.43 1.85
CA TYR A 78 -30.53 -4.15 1.51
C TYR A 78 -29.93 -3.69 0.19
N PHE A 79 -30.78 -3.34 -0.78
CA PHE A 79 -30.34 -2.79 -2.06
C PHE A 79 -29.58 -1.49 -1.84
N LEU A 80 -30.19 -0.51 -1.14
CA LEU A 80 -29.55 0.76 -0.84
C LEU A 80 -28.27 0.57 -0.02
N LEU A 81 -28.26 -0.34 0.95
CA LEU A 81 -27.08 -0.60 1.78
C LEU A 81 -25.87 -1.08 0.96
N VAL A 82 -26.07 -2.07 0.07
CA VAL A 82 -24.97 -2.57 -0.79
C VAL A 82 -24.63 -1.59 -1.91
N SER A 83 -25.59 -0.81 -2.40
CA SER A 83 -25.34 0.24 -3.38
C SER A 83 -24.50 1.37 -2.81
N ILE A 84 -24.79 1.84 -1.59
CA ILE A 84 -24.02 2.90 -0.92
C ILE A 84 -22.60 2.40 -0.61
N THR A 85 -22.49 1.21 -0.01
CA THR A 85 -21.17 0.66 0.35
C THR A 85 -20.36 0.27 -0.89
N GLY A 86 -21.02 -0.21 -1.94
CA GLY A 86 -20.42 -0.46 -3.25
C GLY A 86 -19.96 0.82 -3.95
N PHE A 87 -20.75 1.89 -3.89
CA PHE A 87 -20.36 3.21 -4.37
C PHE A 87 -19.12 3.72 -3.62
N MET A 88 -19.11 3.66 -2.28
CA MET A 88 -17.94 4.04 -1.48
C MET A 88 -16.70 3.20 -1.84
N ALA A 89 -16.84 1.89 -1.97
CA ALA A 89 -15.77 0.98 -2.38
C ALA A 89 -15.25 1.28 -3.80
N PHE A 90 -16.13 1.67 -4.72
CA PHE A 90 -15.72 2.06 -6.07
C PHE A 90 -14.83 3.31 -6.08
N PHE A 91 -15.11 4.28 -5.21
CA PHE A 91 -14.35 5.54 -5.11
C PHE A 91 -13.13 5.48 -4.18
N ALA A 92 -13.10 4.55 -3.20
CA ALA A 92 -11.94 4.33 -2.35
C ALA A 92 -11.84 2.86 -1.88
N ILE A 93 -10.74 2.19 -2.24
CA ILE A 93 -10.55 0.76 -1.96
C ILE A 93 -10.56 0.40 -0.46
N ARG A 94 -10.27 1.36 0.43
CA ARG A 94 -10.38 1.13 1.88
C ARG A 94 -11.78 0.71 2.35
N HIS A 95 -12.80 0.95 1.53
CA HIS A 95 -14.18 0.52 1.81
C HIS A 95 -14.50 -0.90 1.31
N PHE A 96 -13.57 -1.59 0.65
CA PHE A 96 -13.75 -2.98 0.21
C PHE A 96 -14.20 -3.92 1.35
N PRO A 97 -13.60 -3.88 2.56
CA PRO A 97 -14.04 -4.76 3.65
C PRO A 97 -15.48 -4.49 4.08
N ILE A 98 -15.88 -3.21 4.15
CA ILE A 98 -17.24 -2.81 4.53
C ILE A 98 -18.24 -3.25 3.47
N PHE A 99 -17.92 -3.04 2.19
CA PHE A 99 -18.73 -3.53 1.08
C PHE A 99 -18.88 -5.06 1.13
N ALA A 100 -17.77 -5.80 1.27
CA ALA A 100 -17.81 -7.26 1.34
C ALA A 100 -18.65 -7.77 2.52
N PHE A 101 -18.55 -7.11 3.68
CA PHE A 101 -19.32 -7.45 4.88
C PHE A 101 -20.83 -7.40 4.65
N PHE A 102 -21.33 -6.42 3.88
CA PHE A 102 -22.77 -6.33 3.57
C PHE A 102 -23.16 -7.08 2.29
N ALA A 103 -22.28 -7.11 1.29
CA ALA A 103 -22.51 -7.79 0.03
C ALA A 103 -22.73 -9.29 0.21
N LEU A 104 -21.89 -9.96 1.02
CA LEU A 104 -21.93 -11.41 1.15
C LEU A 104 -23.24 -11.94 1.77
N PRO A 105 -23.75 -11.42 2.91
CA PRO A 105 -25.04 -11.84 3.44
C PRO A 105 -26.21 -11.52 2.50
N VAL A 106 -26.15 -10.39 1.80
CA VAL A 106 -27.19 -10.00 0.83
C VAL A 106 -27.19 -10.95 -0.37
N LEU A 107 -26.02 -11.33 -0.88
CA LEU A 107 -25.90 -12.36 -1.91
C LEU A 107 -26.45 -13.69 -1.42
N ALA A 108 -26.09 -14.13 -0.21
CA ALA A 108 -26.61 -15.36 0.37
C ALA A 108 -28.14 -15.33 0.49
N LYS A 109 -28.71 -14.19 0.89
CA LYS A 109 -30.18 -13.99 0.95
C LYS A 109 -30.81 -14.06 -0.43
N ASN A 110 -30.27 -13.34 -1.42
CA ASN A 110 -30.83 -13.28 -2.77
C ASN A 110 -30.72 -14.63 -3.49
N PHE A 111 -29.66 -15.40 -3.23
CA PHE A 111 -29.48 -16.76 -3.76
C PHE A 111 -30.13 -17.84 -2.91
N ASN A 112 -30.70 -17.52 -1.74
CA ASN A 112 -31.57 -18.42 -1.00
C ASN A 112 -32.94 -18.54 -1.69
N TYR A 113 -32.92 -18.91 -2.97
CA TYR A 113 -34.02 -19.61 -3.60
C TYR A 113 -34.35 -20.84 -2.76
N ASN A 114 -35.54 -21.43 -2.91
CA ASN A 114 -35.94 -22.65 -2.20
C ASN A 114 -34.99 -23.88 -2.40
N PHE A 115 -33.83 -23.68 -3.03
CA PHE A 115 -32.66 -24.54 -3.09
C PHE A 115 -32.13 -24.99 -1.71
N PHE A 116 -32.22 -24.17 -0.65
CA PHE A 116 -31.84 -24.56 0.72
C PHE A 116 -33.03 -24.95 1.61
N SER A 117 -34.26 -24.60 1.24
CA SER A 117 -35.46 -25.01 1.97
C SER A 117 -35.97 -26.39 1.53
N ARG A 118 -35.55 -26.89 0.36
CA ARG A 118 -35.66 -28.31 0.03
C ARG A 118 -34.68 -29.11 0.88
N LYS A 119 -35.07 -30.31 1.32
CA LYS A 119 -34.12 -31.25 1.95
C LYS A 119 -33.04 -31.56 0.91
N ILE A 120 -31.82 -31.10 1.20
CA ILE A 120 -30.65 -31.40 0.37
C ILE A 120 -30.46 -32.92 0.38
N THR A 121 -30.33 -33.54 -0.79
CA THR A 121 -30.10 -34.99 -0.86
C THR A 121 -28.67 -35.33 -0.42
N LYS A 122 -28.40 -36.60 -0.05
CA LYS A 122 -27.04 -37.04 0.29
C LYS A 122 -26.05 -36.82 -0.88
N GLU A 123 -26.53 -36.96 -2.12
CA GLU A 123 -25.74 -36.73 -3.34
C GLU A 123 -25.38 -35.25 -3.49
N GLU A 124 -26.34 -34.34 -3.31
CA GLU A 124 -26.10 -32.90 -3.38
C GLU A 124 -25.14 -32.40 -2.29
N MET A 125 -25.26 -32.93 -1.06
CA MET A 125 -24.30 -32.67 0.00
C MET A 125 -22.89 -33.14 -0.36
N THR A 126 -22.79 -34.29 -1.05
CA THR A 126 -21.51 -34.83 -1.52
C THR A 126 -20.90 -33.89 -2.58
N TYR A 127 -21.69 -33.43 -3.55
CA TYR A 127 -21.24 -32.44 -4.54
C TYR A 127 -20.82 -31.11 -3.90
N ILE A 128 -21.61 -30.58 -2.97
CA ILE A 128 -21.27 -29.33 -2.24
C ILE A 128 -19.97 -29.51 -1.46
N PHE A 129 -19.77 -30.66 -0.80
CA PHE A 129 -18.53 -30.97 -0.08
C PHE A 129 -17.33 -31.03 -1.02
N PHE A 130 -17.45 -31.71 -2.17
CA PHE A 130 -16.36 -31.76 -3.16
C PHE A 130 -16.12 -30.41 -3.82
N LEU A 131 -17.15 -29.59 -4.08
CA LEU A 131 -17.00 -28.24 -4.62
C LEU A 131 -16.35 -27.29 -3.61
N ALA A 132 -16.77 -27.34 -2.34
CA ALA A 132 -16.16 -26.58 -1.27
C ALA A 132 -14.71 -27.04 -1.03
N GLY A 133 -14.46 -28.35 -1.05
CA GLY A 133 -13.13 -28.94 -0.96
C GLY A 133 -12.24 -28.58 -2.15
N PHE A 134 -12.78 -28.57 -3.37
CA PHE A 134 -12.08 -28.13 -4.58
C PHE A 134 -11.80 -26.63 -4.53
N PHE A 135 -12.75 -25.81 -4.08
CA PHE A 135 -12.55 -24.37 -3.94
C PHE A 135 -11.51 -24.06 -2.87
N LEU A 136 -11.55 -24.78 -1.73
CA LEU A 136 -10.54 -24.70 -0.69
C LEU A 136 -9.18 -25.15 -1.22
N PHE A 137 -9.12 -26.27 -1.94
CA PHE A 137 -7.91 -26.76 -2.59
C PHE A 137 -7.38 -25.77 -3.61
N TRP A 138 -8.22 -25.22 -4.49
CA TRP A 138 -7.86 -24.22 -5.49
C TRP A 138 -7.37 -22.94 -4.81
N MET A 139 -8.03 -22.49 -3.74
CA MET A 139 -7.59 -21.36 -2.95
C MET A 139 -6.22 -21.63 -2.32
N VAL A 140 -6.03 -22.78 -1.65
CA VAL A 140 -4.75 -23.20 -1.05
C VAL A 140 -3.67 -23.39 -2.12
N PHE A 141 -4.01 -23.92 -3.29
CA PHE A 141 -3.10 -24.16 -4.39
C PHE A 141 -2.67 -22.83 -5.04
N ASN A 142 -3.59 -21.91 -5.33
CA ASN A 142 -3.26 -20.58 -5.84
C ASN A 142 -2.49 -19.75 -4.82
N LEU A 143 -2.86 -19.85 -3.54
CA LEU A 143 -2.06 -19.32 -2.46
C LEU A 143 -0.66 -19.92 -2.52
N SER A 144 -0.51 -21.25 -2.59
CA SER A 144 0.79 -21.94 -2.61
C SER A 144 1.66 -21.57 -3.81
N LEU A 145 1.09 -21.41 -5.00
CA LEU A 145 1.81 -20.97 -6.20
C LEU A 145 2.30 -19.52 -6.07
N ASN A 146 1.48 -18.63 -5.50
CA ASN A 146 1.90 -17.28 -5.18
C ASN A 146 2.91 -17.23 -4.00
N PHE A 147 2.82 -18.18 -3.06
CA PHE A 147 3.79 -18.38 -1.98
C PHE A 147 5.15 -18.87 -2.51
N TYR A 148 5.17 -19.71 -3.55
CA TYR A 148 6.42 -20.20 -4.14
C TYR A 148 7.20 -19.09 -4.88
N GLN A 149 6.52 -18.09 -5.44
CA GLN A 149 7.18 -16.95 -6.08
C GLN A 149 7.66 -15.87 -5.11
N LYS A 150 7.07 -15.78 -3.90
CA LYS A 150 7.48 -14.83 -2.84
C LYS A 150 8.11 -15.61 -1.69
N LYS A 151 9.46 -15.71 -1.68
CA LYS A 151 10.25 -16.34 -0.61
C LYS A 151 9.65 -16.09 0.78
N SER A 152 9.04 -17.13 1.35
CA SER A 152 8.67 -17.29 2.76
C SER A 152 7.74 -16.20 3.35
N LEU A 153 6.46 -16.25 2.99
CA LEU A 153 5.37 -15.57 3.72
C LEU A 153 4.72 -16.46 4.80
N PHE A 154 5.15 -17.71 4.98
CA PHE A 154 4.62 -18.63 5.99
C PHE A 154 5.53 -18.68 7.23
N GLY A 155 4.99 -18.32 8.39
CA GLY A 155 5.71 -18.29 9.66
C GLY A 155 5.20 -17.17 10.58
N LEU A 156 5.70 -17.16 11.82
CA LEU A 156 5.47 -16.05 12.75
C LEU A 156 6.68 -15.12 12.72
N GLY A 157 6.43 -13.82 12.63
CA GLY A 157 7.47 -12.79 12.69
C GLY A 157 7.56 -11.92 11.45
N LEU A 158 8.72 -11.28 11.29
CA LEU A 158 8.99 -10.37 10.17
C LEU A 158 9.29 -11.14 8.88
N LEU A 159 8.96 -10.53 7.75
CA LEU A 159 9.35 -11.06 6.44
C LEU A 159 10.87 -11.19 6.35
N PRO A 160 11.38 -12.28 5.75
CA PRO A 160 12.81 -12.43 5.53
C PRO A 160 13.38 -11.21 4.81
N GLY A 161 14.53 -10.76 5.28
CA GLY A 161 15.27 -9.68 4.64
C GLY A 161 14.73 -8.26 4.86
N VAL A 162 13.56 -8.07 5.49
CA VAL A 162 12.92 -6.73 5.61
C VAL A 162 13.81 -5.69 6.33
N ASN A 163 14.69 -6.14 7.22
CA ASN A 163 15.61 -5.27 7.97
C ASN A 163 17.02 -5.17 7.36
N GLN A 164 17.31 -5.82 6.24
CA GLN A 164 18.66 -5.88 5.67
C GLN A 164 19.20 -4.49 5.31
N SER A 165 18.39 -3.65 4.67
CA SER A 165 18.78 -2.26 4.36
C SER A 165 19.19 -1.45 5.61
N ALA A 166 18.41 -1.54 6.69
CA ALA A 166 18.77 -0.85 7.94
C ALA A 166 20.03 -1.45 8.60
N TYR A 167 20.15 -2.78 8.60
CA TYR A 167 21.34 -3.46 9.12
C TYR A 167 22.60 -3.12 8.33
N PHE A 168 22.49 -2.96 7.01
CA PHE A 168 23.60 -2.50 6.17
C PHE A 168 24.12 -1.14 6.62
N LEU A 169 23.25 -0.16 6.89
CA LEU A 169 23.68 1.14 7.42
C LEU A 169 24.34 1.01 8.80
N LYS A 170 23.73 0.24 9.71
CA LYS A 170 24.22 0.05 11.09
C LYS A 170 25.58 -0.63 11.12
N GLN A 171 25.75 -1.73 10.39
CA GLN A 171 26.98 -2.53 10.37
C GLN A 171 28.15 -1.76 9.75
N ASN A 172 27.89 -0.94 8.73
CA ASN A 172 28.90 -0.11 8.08
C ASN A 172 29.06 1.27 8.75
N LYS A 173 28.35 1.54 9.85
CA LYS A 173 28.38 2.80 10.61
C LYS A 173 28.14 4.03 9.72
N ILE A 174 27.22 3.91 8.78
CA ILE A 174 26.85 4.99 7.87
C ILE A 174 25.86 5.90 8.60
N GLU A 175 26.12 7.20 8.54
CA GLU A 175 25.34 8.23 9.22
C GLU A 175 24.74 9.19 8.19
N GLY A 176 23.66 9.86 8.58
CA GLY A 176 22.96 10.81 7.73
C GLY A 176 23.74 12.11 7.45
N PRO A 177 23.05 13.15 6.96
CA PRO A 177 21.60 13.27 6.86
C PRO A 177 20.96 12.37 5.78
N ILE A 178 19.74 11.89 6.02
CA ILE A 178 19.01 10.98 5.13
C ILE A 178 17.94 11.75 4.34
N PHE A 179 17.97 11.61 3.01
CA PHE A 179 16.82 11.89 2.16
C PHE A 179 16.09 10.59 1.88
N ASN A 180 14.81 10.50 2.21
CA ASN A 180 14.01 9.30 2.01
C ASN A 180 12.74 9.56 1.23
N ASN A 181 12.23 8.52 0.57
CA ASN A 181 10.90 8.59 -0.01
C ASN A 181 9.81 8.37 1.05
N TYR A 182 8.60 8.76 0.70
CA TYR A 182 7.43 8.78 1.56
C TYR A 182 7.12 7.40 2.18
N ASP A 183 7.29 6.33 1.40
CA ASP A 183 6.91 4.96 1.81
C ASP A 183 7.76 4.41 2.96
N ILE A 184 9.00 4.90 3.13
CA ILE A 184 9.98 4.30 4.04
C ILE A 184 10.22 5.10 5.32
N GLY A 185 9.48 6.19 5.53
CA GLY A 185 9.63 7.07 6.70
C GLY A 185 9.52 6.34 8.03
N GLY A 186 8.40 5.63 8.25
CA GLY A 186 8.17 4.86 9.48
C GLY A 186 9.23 3.78 9.75
N TYR A 187 9.74 3.13 8.69
CA TYR A 187 10.82 2.14 8.80
C TYR A 187 12.13 2.75 9.30
N LEU A 188 12.50 3.92 8.77
CA LEU A 188 13.70 4.63 9.18
C LEU A 188 13.57 5.17 10.61
N ILE A 189 12.40 5.68 10.99
CA ILE A 189 12.11 6.09 12.37
C ILE A 189 12.32 4.90 13.32
N PHE A 190 11.73 3.75 13.02
CA PHE A 190 11.86 2.54 13.85
C PHE A 190 13.33 2.13 14.07
N HIS A 191 14.16 2.23 13.03
CA HIS A 191 15.54 1.76 13.10
C HIS A 191 16.55 2.78 13.64
N PHE A 192 16.33 4.07 13.42
CA PHE A 192 17.37 5.09 13.61
C PHE A 192 16.95 6.26 14.51
N PHE A 193 15.69 6.37 14.93
CA PHE A 193 15.31 7.37 15.92
C PHE A 193 15.95 7.06 17.29
N PRO A 194 16.43 8.08 18.04
CA PRO A 194 16.43 9.51 17.75
C PRO A 194 17.68 10.01 16.99
N LYS A 195 18.64 9.13 16.68
CA LYS A 195 19.95 9.51 16.13
C LYS A 195 19.84 10.14 14.73
N GLU A 196 19.04 9.55 13.85
CA GLU A 196 18.80 10.08 12.50
C GLU A 196 17.37 10.57 12.36
N LYS A 197 17.20 11.66 11.60
CA LYS A 197 15.89 12.21 11.26
C LYS A 197 15.53 11.80 9.83
N VAL A 198 14.25 11.49 9.63
CA VAL A 198 13.69 11.32 8.29
C VAL A 198 13.44 12.67 7.65
N PHE A 199 13.53 12.74 6.32
CA PHE A 199 13.11 13.90 5.56
C PHE A 199 11.58 13.98 5.48
N VAL A 200 10.93 12.83 5.36
CA VAL A 200 9.46 12.71 5.31
C VAL A 200 9.00 11.43 6.02
N ASP A 201 7.88 11.51 6.72
CA ASP A 201 7.16 10.40 7.35
C ASP A 201 5.90 10.03 6.53
N ASN A 202 5.41 8.80 6.69
CA ASN A 202 4.28 8.26 5.92
C ASN A 202 2.89 8.72 6.42
N ARG A 203 2.84 9.85 7.13
CA ARG A 203 1.63 10.49 7.69
C ARG A 203 1.39 11.80 6.95
N PRO A 204 0.55 11.82 5.91
CA PRO A 204 0.45 12.98 5.04
C PRO A 204 -0.20 14.18 5.75
N GLU A 205 -1.12 13.92 6.69
CA GLU A 205 -1.75 14.94 7.52
C GLU A 205 -0.79 15.66 8.49
N ALA A 206 0.39 15.10 8.73
CA ALA A 206 1.41 15.71 9.58
C ALA A 206 2.22 16.79 8.86
N TYR A 207 2.04 16.94 7.54
CA TYR A 207 2.77 17.89 6.71
C TYR A 207 1.83 18.86 5.99
N ARG A 208 2.34 20.07 5.71
CA ARG A 208 1.60 21.04 4.89
C ARG A 208 1.60 20.60 3.43
N VAL A 209 0.50 20.87 2.72
CA VAL A 209 0.41 20.62 1.26
C VAL A 209 1.55 21.32 0.51
N ASP A 210 1.90 22.55 0.91
CA ASP A 210 3.01 23.31 0.32
C ASP A 210 4.36 22.58 0.43
N PHE A 211 4.60 21.84 1.53
CA PHE A 211 5.83 21.07 1.67
C PHE A 211 5.90 19.96 0.61
N PHE A 212 4.79 19.23 0.43
CA PHE A 212 4.75 18.18 -0.58
C PHE A 212 4.90 18.74 -1.99
N GLU A 213 4.13 19.75 -2.36
CA GLU A 213 4.12 20.27 -3.73
C GLU A 213 5.39 21.06 -4.09
N LYS A 214 5.80 22.00 -3.22
CA LYS A 214 6.86 22.96 -3.56
C LYS A 214 8.26 22.48 -3.21
N ILE A 215 8.39 21.54 -2.27
CA ILE A 215 9.68 21.06 -1.79
C ILE A 215 9.87 19.59 -2.18
N TYR A 216 9.09 18.67 -1.60
CA TYR A 216 9.35 17.23 -1.70
C TYR A 216 9.16 16.67 -3.12
N LYS A 217 8.00 16.89 -3.76
CA LYS A 217 7.73 16.41 -5.13
C LYS A 217 8.58 17.17 -6.14
N LYS A 218 8.67 18.50 -5.99
CA LYS A 218 9.46 19.34 -6.89
C LYS A 218 10.94 18.97 -6.92
N SER A 219 11.56 18.66 -5.78
CA SER A 219 12.95 18.21 -5.74
C SER A 219 13.17 16.83 -6.36
N GLN A 220 12.12 16.03 -6.53
CA GLN A 220 12.21 14.72 -7.18
C GLN A 220 12.02 14.81 -8.70
N SER A 221 11.22 15.78 -9.16
CA SER A 221 10.95 15.99 -10.59
C SER A 221 11.91 16.95 -11.30
N ASP A 222 12.60 17.83 -10.57
CA ASP A 222 13.46 18.88 -11.14
C ASP A 222 14.86 18.87 -10.51
N LEU A 223 15.88 18.68 -11.35
CA LEU A 223 17.29 18.62 -10.93
C LEU A 223 17.75 19.91 -10.24
N LYS A 224 17.33 21.09 -10.71
CA LYS A 224 17.72 22.37 -10.08
C LYS A 224 17.14 22.48 -8.66
N SER A 225 15.92 22.00 -8.47
CA SER A 225 15.27 21.96 -7.15
C SER A 225 15.94 20.91 -6.24
N TRP A 226 16.35 19.76 -6.78
CA TRP A 226 17.17 18.78 -6.06
C TRP A 226 18.49 19.39 -5.59
N GLU A 227 19.26 20.03 -6.47
CA GLU A 227 20.55 20.64 -6.14
C GLU A 227 20.43 21.67 -5.02
N LYS A 228 19.39 22.53 -5.07
CA LYS A 228 19.10 23.49 -3.99
C LYS A 228 18.79 22.79 -2.67
N LEU A 229 18.02 21.71 -2.71
CA LEU A 229 17.68 20.93 -1.52
C LEU A 229 18.93 20.25 -0.94
N LEU A 230 19.76 19.66 -1.80
CA LEU A 230 21.01 19.03 -1.43
C LEU A 230 22.02 20.03 -0.85
N GLN A 231 22.10 21.25 -1.41
CA GLN A 231 22.93 22.32 -0.86
C GLN A 231 22.48 22.73 0.54
N LYS A 232 21.15 22.78 0.78
CA LYS A 232 20.59 23.17 2.08
C LYS A 232 20.81 22.10 3.16
N TYR A 233 20.50 20.84 2.86
CA TYR A 233 20.48 19.77 3.86
C TYR A 233 21.73 18.90 3.86
N GLN A 234 22.58 19.01 2.82
CA GLN A 234 23.84 18.27 2.69
C GLN A 234 23.69 16.76 2.89
N PHE A 235 22.62 16.18 2.33
CA PHE A 235 22.30 14.76 2.48
C PHE A 235 23.50 13.87 2.16
N ASN A 236 23.77 12.91 3.04
CA ASN A 236 24.81 11.90 2.84
C ASN A 236 24.23 10.60 2.26
N ILE A 237 22.96 10.32 2.56
CA ILE A 237 22.26 9.08 2.18
C ILE A 237 20.99 9.44 1.42
N VAL A 238 20.75 8.77 0.29
CA VAL A 238 19.42 8.66 -0.31
C VAL A 238 18.92 7.23 -0.04
N PHE A 239 17.85 7.11 0.72
CA PHE A 239 17.24 5.83 1.09
C PHE A 239 15.83 5.76 0.50
N PHE A 240 15.62 4.88 -0.48
CA PHE A 240 14.40 4.90 -1.28
C PHE A 240 13.78 3.51 -1.35
N SER A 241 12.46 3.41 -1.18
CA SER A 241 11.71 2.23 -1.61
C SER A 241 11.68 2.21 -3.13
N HIS A 242 12.15 1.13 -3.76
CA HIS A 242 12.09 1.00 -5.23
C HIS A 242 10.68 0.63 -5.74
N ARG A 243 9.73 0.44 -4.81
CA ARG A 243 8.31 0.16 -5.08
C ARG A 243 7.44 1.42 -5.16
N ASP A 244 8.05 2.61 -5.14
CA ASP A 244 7.33 3.88 -5.25
C ASP A 244 6.68 4.00 -6.64
N TYR A 245 5.35 4.05 -6.73
CA TYR A 245 4.64 4.10 -8.03
C TYR A 245 4.49 5.53 -8.59
N THR A 246 4.99 6.54 -7.88
CA THR A 246 4.78 7.93 -8.27
C THR A 246 5.73 8.34 -9.39
N SER A 247 5.22 9.13 -10.34
CA SER A 247 6.02 9.58 -11.50
C SER A 247 7.25 10.38 -11.08
N TRP A 248 7.14 11.20 -10.03
CA TRP A 248 8.26 11.97 -9.50
C TRP A 248 9.29 11.07 -8.80
N GLY A 249 8.86 10.08 -8.01
CA GLY A 249 9.77 9.14 -7.34
C GLY A 249 10.54 8.27 -8.33
N GLN A 250 9.84 7.77 -9.36
CA GLN A 250 10.45 6.98 -10.44
C GLN A 250 11.47 7.80 -11.24
N ASN A 251 11.13 9.04 -11.63
CA ASN A 251 12.05 9.93 -12.32
C ASN A 251 13.28 10.25 -11.44
N PHE A 252 13.06 10.49 -10.14
CA PHE A 252 14.14 10.71 -9.20
C PHE A 252 15.10 9.53 -9.11
N LEU A 253 14.59 8.29 -9.01
CA LEU A 253 15.43 7.09 -8.99
C LEU A 253 16.31 6.96 -10.25
N VAL A 254 15.74 7.20 -11.44
CA VAL A 254 16.49 7.19 -12.71
C VAL A 254 17.60 8.26 -12.67
N ASN A 255 17.28 9.47 -12.21
CA ASN A 255 18.25 10.55 -12.08
C ASN A 255 19.35 10.23 -11.05
N MET A 256 19.02 9.53 -9.96
CA MET A 256 20.01 9.09 -8.96
C MET A 256 20.96 8.04 -9.51
N ILE A 257 20.48 7.11 -10.33
CA ILE A 257 21.34 6.13 -11.02
C ILE A 257 22.31 6.81 -11.99
N ALA A 258 21.87 7.87 -12.66
CA ALA A 258 22.70 8.66 -13.57
C ALA A 258 23.60 9.70 -12.87
N SER A 259 23.40 9.92 -11.56
CA SER A 259 24.11 10.95 -10.80
C SER A 259 25.60 10.61 -10.64
N LYS A 260 26.45 11.64 -10.66
CA LYS A 260 27.87 11.52 -10.27
C LYS A 260 28.08 11.76 -8.77
N ASP A 261 27.11 12.39 -8.11
CA ASP A 261 27.22 12.78 -6.71
C ASP A 261 26.78 11.67 -5.76
N PHE A 262 25.94 10.74 -6.23
CA PHE A 262 25.41 9.64 -5.44
C PHE A 262 25.63 8.31 -6.15
N VAL A 263 26.12 7.32 -5.40
CA VAL A 263 26.43 5.99 -5.92
C VAL A 263 25.55 4.95 -5.22
N PRO A 264 24.88 4.05 -5.95
CA PRO A 264 24.16 2.95 -5.33
C PRO A 264 25.15 1.99 -4.65
N VAL A 265 24.91 1.68 -3.37
CA VAL A 265 25.78 0.79 -2.59
C VAL A 265 25.06 -0.44 -2.04
N PHE A 266 23.74 -0.42 -2.01
CA PHE A 266 22.94 -1.53 -1.49
C PHE A 266 21.56 -1.55 -2.15
N VAL A 267 21.07 -2.75 -2.45
CA VAL A 267 19.72 -3.02 -2.96
C VAL A 267 19.22 -4.31 -2.31
N ASP A 268 17.99 -4.32 -1.80
CA ASP A 268 17.26 -5.52 -1.41
C ASP A 268 15.90 -5.59 -2.12
N ASP A 269 15.05 -6.55 -1.73
CA ASP A 269 13.72 -6.76 -2.31
C ASP A 269 12.75 -5.57 -2.13
N TYR A 270 13.13 -4.56 -1.33
CA TYR A 270 12.26 -3.44 -0.95
C TYR A 270 12.87 -2.07 -1.24
N ASN A 271 14.17 -1.90 -1.03
CA ASN A 271 14.82 -0.60 -0.97
C ASN A 271 16.14 -0.56 -1.75
N ILE A 272 16.53 0.64 -2.11
CA ILE A 272 17.83 1.00 -2.66
C ILE A 272 18.45 2.12 -1.82
N ILE A 273 19.75 2.02 -1.60
CA ILE A 273 20.54 3.00 -0.84
C ILE A 273 21.63 3.56 -1.75
N PHE A 274 21.64 4.88 -1.88
CA PHE A 274 22.73 5.62 -2.49
C PHE A 274 23.51 6.39 -1.44
N LEU A 275 24.83 6.45 -1.60
CA LEU A 275 25.72 7.27 -0.78
C LEU A 275 26.35 8.37 -1.58
N ARG A 276 26.48 9.53 -0.94
CA ARG A 276 27.17 10.66 -1.52
C ARG A 276 28.65 10.33 -1.76
N GLN A 277 29.17 10.66 -2.93
CA GLN A 277 30.59 10.54 -3.26
C GLN A 277 31.38 11.57 -2.46
N ASN A 278 32.03 11.14 -1.39
CA ASN A 278 32.88 11.97 -0.55
C ASN A 278 33.95 11.12 0.14
N LYS A 279 34.96 11.78 0.72
CA LYS A 279 36.07 11.11 1.41
C LYS A 279 35.62 10.14 2.52
N LYS A 280 34.50 10.44 3.21
CA LYS A 280 33.94 9.58 4.28
C LYS A 280 33.44 8.25 3.72
N ASN A 281 32.82 8.27 2.53
CA ASN A 281 32.17 7.11 1.92
C ASN A 281 33.04 6.38 0.88
N ASP A 282 34.16 6.96 0.43
CA ASP A 282 34.99 6.42 -0.67
C ASP A 282 35.39 4.95 -0.50
N SER A 283 35.82 4.55 0.72
CA SER A 283 36.23 3.17 1.01
C SER A 283 35.06 2.20 0.85
N LEU A 284 33.89 2.58 1.36
CA LEU A 284 32.67 1.79 1.31
C LEU A 284 32.08 1.74 -0.10
N ILE A 285 32.10 2.85 -0.84
CA ILE A 285 31.65 2.92 -2.22
C ILE A 285 32.49 1.98 -3.10
N LYS A 286 33.83 2.06 -3.01
CA LYS A 286 34.73 1.17 -3.76
C LYS A 286 34.49 -0.31 -3.45
N LYS A 287 34.21 -0.65 -2.19
CA LYS A 287 33.89 -2.01 -1.75
C LYS A 287 32.61 -2.54 -2.41
N ASN A 288 31.54 -1.73 -2.45
CA ASN A 288 30.21 -2.18 -2.87
C ASN A 288 29.96 -2.08 -4.39
N ILE A 289 30.56 -1.13 -5.10
CA ILE A 289 30.47 -1.08 -6.58
C ILE A 289 30.94 -2.40 -7.20
N LYS A 290 32.00 -3.00 -6.66
CA LYS A 290 32.55 -4.27 -7.14
C LYS A 290 31.57 -5.43 -6.96
N PHE A 291 30.71 -5.35 -5.95
CA PHE A 291 29.68 -6.34 -5.67
C PHE A 291 28.48 -6.21 -6.61
N LEU A 292 27.97 -4.99 -6.82
CA LEU A 292 26.85 -4.74 -7.74
C LEU A 292 27.19 -5.11 -9.19
N LYS A 293 28.42 -4.83 -9.65
CA LYS A 293 28.88 -5.26 -10.99
C LYS A 293 28.97 -6.77 -11.16
N LYS A 294 29.20 -7.54 -10.08
CA LYS A 294 29.16 -9.01 -10.13
C LYS A 294 27.73 -9.55 -10.11
N GLY A 295 26.79 -8.84 -9.49
CA GLY A 295 25.38 -9.23 -9.43
C GLY A 295 24.56 -8.93 -10.69
N LEU A 296 25.04 -8.05 -11.57
CA LEU A 296 24.38 -7.67 -12.84
C LEU A 296 24.83 -8.52 -14.05
N ASN A 297 25.77 -9.45 -13.88
CA ASN A 297 26.24 -10.36 -14.94
C ASN A 297 25.49 -11.70 -14.93
N TRP A 298 24.16 -11.65 -14.82
CA TRP A 298 23.26 -12.82 -14.95
C TRP A 298 22.32 -12.62 -16.11
#